data_AF-A0ABC8RVK4-F1
#
_entry.id   AF-A0ABC8RVK4-F1
#
_cell.length_a   1.000
_cell.length_b   1.000
_cell.length_c   1.000
_cell.angle_alpha   90.00
_cell.angle_beta   90.00
_cell.angle_gamma   90.00
#
_symmetry.space_group_name_H-M   'P 1'
#
loop_
_entity.id
_entity.type
_entity.pdbx_description
1 polymer ?
#
loop_
_entity_poly.entity_id
_entity_poly.type
_entity_poly.pdbx_seq_one_letter_code
_entity_poly.pdbx_strand_id
1 'polypeptide(L)'
;MEYRGAMQRRATVLPLFANKGTSYWVKGTLQVRVMTYTDIVASPHGAQLTNMLFMDRGSSVMEFFPKGWLELAGIGQYAHRWMADQSVKTHAGAWWDTIGDECPDPKDNLQCFLFHKDGKVGHNATFFAEWARKVLHQMRISKLEQTSKDFLDEPRLNSNPCMC
;
A
#
# COMPACT_ATOMS: atom_id res chain seq x y z
N MET A 1 20.98 -17.85 25.97
CA MET A 1 21.03 -16.97 24.78
C MET A 1 19.99 -17.49 23.80
N GLU A 2 18.81 -16.87 23.83
CA GLU A 2 17.68 -17.27 22.97
C GLU A 2 17.61 -16.26 21.82
N TYR A 3 18.06 -16.67 20.64
CA TYR A 3 17.96 -15.89 19.42
C TYR A 3 16.47 -15.70 19.09
N ARG A 4 15.90 -14.53 19.37
CA ARG A 4 14.60 -14.14 18.82
C ARG A 4 14.74 -14.00 17.32
N GLY A 5 14.18 -14.98 16.60
CA GLY A 5 14.18 -15.05 15.16
C GLY A 5 13.60 -13.79 14.50
N ALA A 6 14.31 -13.30 13.48
CA ALA A 6 13.81 -12.30 12.56
C ALA A 6 12.52 -12.81 11.91
N MET A 7 11.39 -12.20 12.25
CA MET A 7 10.10 -12.48 11.64
C MET A 7 10.13 -12.00 10.19
N GLN A 8 10.13 -12.95 9.24
CA GLN A 8 10.20 -12.70 7.80
C GLN A 8 9.07 -11.76 7.35
N ARG A 9 9.37 -10.49 7.08
CA ARG A 9 8.41 -9.50 6.55
C ARG A 9 8.01 -9.86 5.11
N ARG A 10 6.73 -9.77 4.76
CA ARG A 10 6.18 -10.22 3.46
C ARG A 10 5.55 -9.06 2.70
N ALA A 11 5.65 -9.11 1.37
CA ALA A 11 4.76 -8.35 0.50
C ALA A 11 3.37 -8.99 0.58
N THR A 12 2.37 -8.22 1.01
CA THR A 12 0.99 -8.71 1.11
C THR A 12 0.15 -8.03 0.05
N VAL A 13 -0.25 -8.78 -0.97
CA VAL A 13 -1.37 -8.38 -1.82
C VAL A 13 -2.63 -8.87 -1.12
N LEU A 14 -3.38 -7.96 -0.50
CA LEU A 14 -4.70 -8.27 0.07
C LEU A 14 -5.77 -8.03 -1.02
N PRO A 15 -6.29 -9.09 -1.69
CA PRO A 15 -7.49 -8.93 -2.49
C PRO A 15 -8.69 -8.78 -1.56
N LEU A 16 -9.04 -7.55 -1.19
CA LEU A 16 -10.39 -7.27 -0.69
C LEU A 16 -11.26 -6.93 -1.90
N PHE A 17 -11.58 -7.95 -2.70
CA PHE A 17 -12.72 -7.84 -3.61
C PHE A 17 -13.98 -7.77 -2.74
N ALA A 18 -14.59 -6.59 -2.68
CA ALA A 18 -15.94 -6.44 -2.15
C ALA A 18 -16.93 -7.11 -3.12
N ASN A 19 -16.97 -8.44 -3.12
CA ASN A 19 -18.03 -9.17 -3.79
C ASN A 19 -19.21 -9.26 -2.81
N LYS A 20 -20.33 -8.60 -3.14
CA LYS A 20 -21.57 -8.70 -2.37
C LYS A 20 -21.99 -10.17 -2.35
N GLY A 21 -21.84 -10.85 -1.22
CA GLY A 21 -22.34 -12.23 -1.06
C GLY A 21 -21.68 -13.08 0.02
N THR A 22 -20.47 -12.75 0.47
CA THR A 22 -19.80 -13.50 1.56
C THR A 22 -19.30 -12.55 2.63
N SER A 23 -20.12 -12.38 3.67
CA SER A 23 -19.79 -11.69 4.91
C SER A 23 -18.79 -12.51 5.72
N TYR A 24 -17.52 -12.54 5.30
CA TYR A 24 -16.42 -12.79 6.21
C TYR A 24 -16.00 -11.45 6.82
N TRP A 25 -16.60 -11.14 7.96
CA TRP A 25 -16.02 -10.19 8.90
C TRP A 25 -14.69 -10.77 9.37
N VAL A 26 -13.62 -10.51 8.60
CA VAL A 26 -12.26 -10.66 9.12
C VAL A 26 -12.15 -9.63 10.24
N LYS A 27 -12.25 -10.10 11.49
CA LYS A 27 -12.19 -9.27 12.70
C LYS A 27 -11.09 -8.21 12.54
N GLY A 28 -11.43 -6.94 12.71
CA GLY A 28 -10.55 -5.80 12.38
C GLY A 28 -9.14 -5.85 13.00
N THR A 29 -8.93 -6.62 14.08
CA THR A 29 -7.61 -6.87 14.69
C THR A 29 -6.66 -7.68 13.79
N LEU A 30 -7.17 -8.62 12.98
CA LEU A 30 -6.35 -9.40 12.04
C LEU A 30 -5.84 -8.53 10.90
N GLN A 31 -6.69 -7.64 10.39
CA GLN A 31 -6.32 -6.72 9.32
C GLN A 31 -5.21 -5.75 9.77
N VAL A 32 -5.35 -5.13 10.94
CA VAL A 32 -4.33 -4.22 11.49
C VAL A 32 -2.99 -4.95 11.67
N ARG A 33 -3.01 -6.15 12.26
CA ARG A 33 -1.78 -6.94 12.48
C ARG A 33 -1.10 -7.34 11.17
N VAL A 34 -1.83 -7.62 10.10
CA VAL A 34 -1.21 -7.90 8.80
C VAL A 34 -0.51 -6.67 8.26
N MET A 35 -1.14 -5.50 8.37
CA MET A 35 -0.58 -4.25 7.86
C MET A 35 0.70 -3.83 8.60
N THR A 36 0.83 -4.13 9.89
CA THR A 36 2.07 -3.87 10.65
C THR A 36 3.29 -4.67 10.19
N TYR A 37 3.10 -5.74 9.41
CA TYR A 37 4.19 -6.53 8.83
C TYR A 37 4.24 -6.44 7.30
N THR A 38 3.47 -5.52 6.73
CA THR A 38 3.35 -5.35 5.28
C THR A 38 4.20 -4.16 4.83
N ASP A 39 5.21 -4.47 4.04
CA ASP A 39 6.14 -3.48 3.47
C ASP A 39 5.61 -2.85 2.18
N ILE A 40 4.76 -3.58 1.45
CA ILE A 40 4.22 -3.19 0.15
C ILE A 40 2.73 -3.49 0.12
N VAL A 41 1.92 -2.51 -0.27
CA VAL A 41 0.49 -2.70 -0.54
C VAL A 41 0.13 -2.13 -1.91
N ALA A 42 -0.68 -2.88 -2.67
CA ALA A 42 -1.32 -2.39 -3.87
C ALA A 42 -2.83 -2.46 -3.65
N SER A 43 -3.55 -1.35 -3.81
CA SER A 43 -4.98 -1.24 -3.48
C SER A 43 -5.74 -0.44 -4.53
N PRO A 44 -7.04 -0.73 -4.76
CA PRO A 44 -7.89 0.16 -5.52
C PRO A 44 -7.88 1.56 -4.90
N HIS A 45 -8.01 2.58 -5.73
CA HIS A 45 -8.20 3.96 -5.31
C HIS A 45 -9.43 4.08 -4.38
N GLY A 46 -9.41 5.00 -3.43
CA GLY A 46 -10.39 5.10 -2.34
C GLY A 46 -10.43 3.95 -1.30
N ALA A 47 -9.84 2.78 -1.57
CA ALA A 47 -9.82 1.65 -0.64
C ALA A 47 -8.54 1.63 0.23
N GLN A 48 -8.65 1.05 1.42
CA GLN A 48 -7.52 0.78 2.35
C GLN A 48 -6.69 2.01 2.79
N LEU A 49 -7.17 3.24 2.60
CA LEU A 49 -6.47 4.46 2.99
C LEU A 49 -6.07 4.49 4.47
N THR A 50 -6.99 4.14 5.37
CA THR A 50 -6.71 4.10 6.81
C THR A 50 -5.70 3.01 7.18
N ASN A 51 -5.64 1.92 6.40
CA ASN A 51 -4.72 0.83 6.68
C ASN A 51 -3.26 1.21 6.46
N MET A 52 -3.00 2.21 5.60
CA MET A 52 -1.66 2.76 5.41
C MET A 52 -1.09 3.27 6.73
N LEU A 53 -1.91 3.80 7.65
CA LEU A 53 -1.44 4.29 8.95
C LEU A 53 -0.68 3.24 9.76
N PHE A 54 -1.03 1.96 9.61
CA PHE A 54 -0.43 0.87 10.37
C PHE A 54 0.82 0.28 9.72
N MET A 55 1.19 0.71 8.51
CA MET A 55 2.41 0.26 7.85
C MET A 55 3.64 1.01 8.40
N ASP A 56 4.80 0.35 8.37
CA ASP A 56 6.07 0.94 8.75
C ASP A 56 6.43 2.14 7.86
N ARG A 57 7.21 3.08 8.40
CA ARG A 57 7.74 4.21 7.63
C ARG A 57 8.59 3.72 6.47
N GLY A 58 8.49 4.38 5.31
CA GLY A 58 9.19 3.96 4.10
C GLY A 58 8.58 2.73 3.42
N SER A 59 7.45 2.21 3.92
CA SER A 59 6.66 1.23 3.18
C SER A 59 6.12 1.84 1.88
N SER A 60 5.93 1.00 0.87
CA SER A 60 5.54 1.43 -0.47
C SER A 60 4.09 1.09 -0.77
N VAL A 61 3.39 2.03 -1.39
CA VAL A 61 1.97 1.92 -1.74
C VAL A 61 1.80 2.11 -3.24
N MET A 62 0.99 1.29 -3.88
CA MET A 62 0.50 1.52 -5.23
C MET A 62 -1.01 1.62 -5.23
N GLU A 63 -1.53 2.57 -5.99
CA GLU A 63 -2.96 2.70 -6.24
C GLU A 63 -3.34 2.16 -7.61
N PHE A 64 -4.59 1.73 -7.76
CA PHE A 64 -5.11 1.40 -9.08
C PHE A 64 -6.57 1.80 -9.29
N PHE A 65 -6.91 2.19 -10.51
CA PHE A 65 -8.19 2.74 -10.92
C PHE A 65 -8.88 1.80 -11.92
N PRO A 66 -10.18 1.51 -11.77
CA PRO A 66 -11.00 1.01 -12.87
C PRO A 66 -11.03 2.03 -14.02
N LYS A 67 -11.31 1.53 -15.23
CA LYS A 67 -11.49 2.38 -16.41
C LYS A 67 -12.52 3.48 -16.13
N GLY A 68 -12.26 4.71 -16.57
CA GLY A 68 -13.20 5.83 -16.46
C GLY A 68 -13.24 6.51 -15.08
N TRP A 69 -12.68 5.89 -14.03
CA TRP A 69 -12.79 6.46 -12.68
C TRP A 69 -11.81 7.61 -12.45
N LEU A 70 -10.60 7.50 -12.99
CA LEU A 70 -9.55 8.51 -12.81
C LEU A 70 -9.99 9.87 -13.36
N GLU A 71 -10.61 9.92 -14.55
CA GLU A 71 -11.07 11.19 -15.14
C GLU A 71 -12.19 11.84 -14.34
N LEU A 72 -13.00 11.04 -13.64
CA LEU A 72 -14.15 11.50 -12.86
C LEU A 72 -13.82 11.79 -11.40
N ALA A 73 -12.67 11.35 -10.90
CA ALA A 73 -12.27 11.50 -9.49
C ALA A 73 -11.94 12.95 -9.08
N GLY A 74 -11.66 13.83 -10.06
CA GLY A 74 -11.33 15.23 -9.81
C GLY A 74 -10.17 15.36 -8.82
N ILE A 75 -10.32 16.20 -7.79
CA ILE A 75 -9.29 16.37 -6.75
C ILE A 75 -9.08 15.12 -5.89
N GLY A 76 -10.10 14.25 -5.83
CA GLY A 76 -10.07 13.00 -5.08
C GLY A 76 -8.98 12.04 -5.55
N GLN A 77 -8.53 12.16 -6.81
CA GLN A 77 -7.46 11.34 -7.38
C GLN A 77 -6.15 11.40 -6.59
N TYR A 78 -5.94 12.46 -5.79
CA TYR A 78 -4.73 12.62 -4.98
C TYR A 78 -4.84 12.04 -3.58
N ALA A 79 -6.01 11.53 -3.17
CA ALA A 79 -6.25 11.07 -1.80
C ALA A 79 -5.25 9.99 -1.34
N HIS A 80 -4.95 9.00 -2.19
CA HIS A 80 -3.97 7.95 -1.91
C HIS A 80 -2.56 8.50 -1.72
N ARG A 81 -2.14 9.41 -2.60
CA ARG A 81 -0.85 10.08 -2.49
C ARG A 81 -0.75 10.90 -1.21
N TRP A 82 -1.76 11.72 -0.91
CA TRP A 82 -1.77 12.51 0.32
C TRP A 82 -1.73 11.64 1.56
N MET A 83 -2.49 10.54 1.59
CA MET A 83 -2.46 9.60 2.71
C MET A 83 -1.12 8.90 2.85
N ALA A 84 -0.46 8.53 1.75
CA ALA A 84 0.89 7.97 1.79
C ALA A 84 1.88 8.99 2.36
N ASP A 85 1.85 10.23 1.87
CA ASP A 85 2.74 11.31 2.32
C ASP A 85 2.53 11.63 3.81
N GLN A 86 1.28 11.81 4.25
CA GLN A 86 0.93 12.07 5.65
C GLN A 86 1.39 10.97 6.60
N SER A 87 1.43 9.73 6.12
CA SER A 87 1.80 8.59 6.93
C SER A 87 3.29 8.21 6.80
N VAL A 88 4.08 8.98 6.05
CA VAL A 88 5.52 8.73 5.79
C VAL A 88 5.74 7.42 5.02
N LYS A 89 4.93 7.18 4.00
CA LYS A 89 4.99 6.06 3.06
C LYS A 89 5.40 6.61 1.70
N THR A 90 5.91 5.75 0.84
CA THR A 90 6.24 6.12 -0.53
C THR A 90 5.08 5.74 -1.44
N HIS A 91 4.47 6.73 -2.10
CA HIS A 91 3.56 6.48 -3.21
C HIS A 91 4.37 5.99 -4.44
N ALA A 92 4.38 4.68 -4.65
CA ALA A 92 5.29 3.97 -5.54
C ALA A 92 4.70 3.68 -6.93
N GLY A 93 3.57 4.29 -7.28
CA GLY A 93 2.99 4.21 -8.63
C GLY A 93 1.48 4.18 -8.65
N ALA A 94 0.92 4.31 -9.85
CA ALA A 94 -0.50 4.18 -10.13
C ALA A 94 -0.70 3.30 -11.37
N TRP A 95 -1.79 2.55 -11.40
CA TRP A 95 -2.27 1.83 -12.58
C TRP A 95 -3.71 2.20 -12.88
N TRP A 96 -4.06 2.46 -14.14
CA TRP A 96 -5.45 2.64 -14.54
C TRP A 96 -5.77 1.62 -15.62
N ASP A 97 -6.91 0.97 -15.46
CA ASP A 97 -7.35 0.01 -16.45
C ASP A 97 -7.81 0.73 -17.72
N THR A 98 -7.34 0.25 -18.87
CA THR A 98 -7.77 0.74 -20.19
C THR A 98 -8.90 -0.11 -20.77
N ILE A 99 -9.12 -1.30 -20.20
CA ILE A 99 -10.10 -2.27 -20.67
C ILE A 99 -11.27 -2.30 -19.69
N GLY A 100 -12.48 -2.02 -20.16
CA GLY A 100 -13.65 -1.99 -19.29
C GLY A 100 -14.86 -1.41 -19.98
N ASP A 101 -16.00 -1.54 -19.31
CA ASP A 101 -17.29 -1.09 -19.81
C ASP A 101 -17.34 0.44 -19.86
N GLU A 102 -18.03 0.97 -20.87
CA GLU A 102 -18.30 2.40 -20.98
C GLU A 102 -19.52 2.77 -20.13
N CYS A 103 -19.53 3.99 -19.61
CA CYS A 103 -20.66 4.49 -18.84
C CYS A 103 -21.94 4.49 -19.71
N PRO A 104 -23.07 3.95 -19.20
CA PRO A 104 -24.33 3.93 -19.95
C PRO A 104 -24.89 5.31 -20.30
N ASP A 105 -24.60 6.34 -19.49
CA ASP A 105 -25.03 7.72 -19.74
C ASP A 105 -23.87 8.72 -19.56
N PRO A 106 -23.07 8.98 -20.61
CA PRO A 106 -21.90 9.85 -20.53
C PRO A 106 -22.19 11.31 -20.15
N LYS A 107 -23.45 11.75 -20.17
CA LYS A 107 -23.82 13.13 -19.83
C LYS A 107 -24.01 13.33 -18.33
N ASP A 108 -24.28 12.26 -17.58
CA ASP A 108 -24.41 12.30 -16.14
C ASP A 108 -23.09 11.88 -15.48
N ASN A 109 -22.24 12.87 -15.22
CA ASN A 109 -20.94 12.66 -14.58
C ASN A 109 -21.04 11.94 -13.22
N LEU A 110 -22.11 12.14 -12.46
CA LEU A 110 -22.27 11.51 -11.15
C LEU A 110 -22.62 10.02 -11.31
N GLN A 111 -23.53 9.69 -12.23
CA GLN A 111 -23.85 8.30 -12.52
C GLN A 111 -22.64 7.55 -13.10
N CYS A 112 -21.89 8.18 -14.00
CA CYS A 112 -20.65 7.59 -14.50
C CYS A 112 -19.61 7.42 -13.40
N PHE A 113 -19.49 8.37 -12.48
CA PHE A 113 -18.55 8.26 -11.36
C PHE A 113 -18.90 7.04 -10.50
N LEU A 114 -20.17 6.86 -10.16
CA LEU A 114 -20.64 5.71 -9.37
C LEU A 114 -20.50 4.39 -10.13
N PHE A 115 -20.80 4.39 -11.43
CA PHE A 115 -20.65 3.23 -12.30
C PHE A 115 -19.19 2.74 -12.35
N HIS A 116 -18.25 3.65 -12.61
CA HIS A 116 -16.84 3.30 -12.72
C HIS A 116 -16.19 3.01 -11.35
N LYS A 117 -16.64 3.66 -10.27
CA LYS A 117 -16.13 3.44 -8.91
C LYS A 117 -16.22 1.98 -8.46
N ASP A 118 -17.34 1.32 -8.73
CA ASP A 118 -17.56 -0.09 -8.38
C ASP A 118 -17.18 -1.05 -9.52
N GLY A 119 -16.51 -0.52 -10.55
CA GLY A 119 -16.03 -1.27 -11.70
C GLY A 119 -14.97 -2.30 -11.33
N LYS A 120 -14.91 -3.39 -12.09
CA LYS A 120 -13.81 -4.35 -11.99
C LYS A 120 -12.52 -3.69 -12.46
N VAL A 121 -11.43 -3.98 -11.76
CA VAL A 121 -10.09 -3.57 -12.17
C VAL A 121 -9.41 -4.77 -12.83
N GLY A 122 -9.13 -4.65 -14.11
CA GLY A 122 -8.26 -5.54 -14.85
C GLY A 122 -6.80 -5.38 -14.44
N HIS A 123 -6.02 -6.42 -14.69
CA HIS A 123 -4.61 -6.45 -14.33
C HIS A 123 -3.75 -6.70 -15.57
N ASN A 124 -2.68 -5.92 -15.72
CA ASN A 124 -1.62 -6.21 -16.68
C ASN A 124 -0.47 -6.90 -15.94
N ALA A 125 -0.39 -8.23 -16.06
CA ALA A 125 0.58 -9.03 -15.32
C ALA A 125 2.03 -8.54 -15.52
N THR A 126 2.39 -8.13 -16.73
CA THR A 126 3.73 -7.60 -17.05
C THR A 126 3.98 -6.29 -16.30
N PHE A 127 3.04 -5.34 -16.35
CA PHE A 127 3.16 -4.06 -15.63
C PHE A 127 3.33 -4.27 -14.12
N PHE A 128 2.47 -5.10 -13.52
CA PHE A 128 2.53 -5.39 -12.09
C PHE A 128 3.82 -6.11 -11.70
N ALA A 129 4.32 -7.02 -12.54
CA ALA A 129 5.59 -7.71 -12.30
C ALA A 129 6.79 -6.74 -12.36
N GLU A 130 6.82 -5.85 -13.35
CA GLU A 130 7.87 -4.84 -13.48
C GLU A 130 7.84 -3.83 -12.34
N TRP A 131 6.65 -3.36 -11.99
CA TRP A 131 6.44 -2.50 -10.83
C TRP A 131 6.92 -3.18 -9.54
N ALA A 132 6.46 -4.41 -9.28
CA ALA A 132 6.83 -5.15 -8.08
C ALA A 132 8.35 -5.36 -8.01
N ARG A 133 8.99 -5.72 -9.14
CA ARG A 133 10.45 -5.84 -9.24
C ARG A 133 11.15 -4.54 -8.86
N LYS A 134 10.69 -3.40 -9.37
CA LYS A 134 11.26 -2.08 -9.09
C LYS A 134 11.13 -1.73 -7.60
N VAL A 135 9.93 -1.87 -7.04
CA VAL A 135 9.67 -1.54 -5.63
C VAL A 135 10.45 -2.45 -4.69
N LEU A 136 10.43 -3.77 -4.92
CA LEU A 136 11.20 -4.72 -4.12
C LEU A 136 12.70 -4.40 -4.14
N HIS A 137 13.23 -4.04 -5.30
CA HIS A 137 14.62 -3.63 -5.44
C HIS A 137 14.93 -2.35 -4.64
N GLN A 138 14.10 -1.31 -4.77
CA GLN A 138 14.25 -0.06 -4.02
C GLN A 138 14.17 -0.29 -2.51
N MET A 139 13.17 -1.03 -2.04
CA MET A 139 13.02 -1.34 -0.63
C MET A 139 14.18 -2.15 -0.06
N ARG A 140 14.73 -3.09 -0.85
CA ARG A 140 15.92 -3.83 -0.44
C ARG A 140 17.10 -2.90 -0.19
N ILE A 141 17.35 -1.95 -1.10
CA ILE A 141 18.43 -0.97 -0.95
C ILE A 141 18.19 -0.10 0.28
N SER A 142 17.01 0.51 0.40
CA SER A 142 16.70 1.41 1.52
C SER A 142 16.82 0.71 2.88
N LYS A 143 16.41 -0.55 2.98
CA LYS A 143 16.56 -1.34 4.23
C LYS A 143 18.01 -1.67 4.56
N LEU A 144 18.83 -1.96 3.56
CA LEU A 144 20.27 -2.19 3.76
C LEU A 144 20.98 -0.91 4.22
N GLU A 145 20.64 0.23 3.61
CA GLU A 145 21.16 1.54 4.02
C GLU A 145 20.73 1.91 5.44
N GLN A 146 19.48 1.66 5.80
CA GLN A 146 18.97 1.94 7.13
C GLN A 146 19.63 1.05 8.18
N THR A 147 19.75 -0.25 7.91
CA THR A 147 20.48 -1.18 8.78
C THR A 147 21.93 -0.72 8.97
N SER A 148 22.60 -0.27 7.91
CA SER A 148 23.97 0.24 7.97
C SER A 148 24.07 1.51 8.82
N LYS A 149 23.09 2.43 8.75
CA LYS A 149 23.03 3.61 9.61
C LYS A 149 22.79 3.24 11.06
N ASP A 150 21.87 2.33 11.34
CA ASP A 150 21.59 1.83 12.70
C ASP A 150 22.84 1.18 13.32
N PHE A 151 23.67 0.48 12.53
CA PHE A 151 24.96 -0.06 12.97
C PHE A 151 26.03 1.02 13.22
N LEU A 152 25.95 2.17 12.55
CA LEU A 152 26.88 3.28 12.72
C LEU A 152 26.47 4.23 13.85
N ASP A 153 25.18 4.29 14.17
CA ASP A 153 24.59 5.09 15.25
C ASP A 153 24.49 4.33 16.59
N GLU A 154 25.00 3.09 16.68
CA GLU A 154 25.13 2.36 17.94
C GLU A 154 25.94 3.21 18.94
N PRO A 155 25.34 3.71 20.03
CA PRO A 155 26.09 4.46 21.03
C PRO A 155 27.08 3.48 21.63
N ARG A 156 28.38 3.81 21.60
CA ARG A 156 29.33 3.13 22.49
C ARG A 156 28.72 3.14 23.88
N LEU A 157 28.31 1.96 24.34
CA LEU A 157 27.87 1.70 25.71
C LEU A 157 29.10 1.84 26.61
N ASN A 158 29.59 3.08 26.75
CA ASN A 158 30.50 3.51 27.80
C ASN A 158 29.68 3.53 29.09
N SER A 159 29.39 2.33 29.58
CA SER A 159 28.98 2.11 30.96
C SER A 159 30.20 2.42 31.82
N ASN A 160 30.39 3.69 32.17
CA ASN A 160 31.16 4.01 33.36
C ASN A 160 30.40 3.37 34.53
N PRO A 161 30.99 2.43 35.28
CA PRO A 161 30.34 1.90 36.46
C PRO A 161 30.14 3.05 37.44
N CYS A 162 28.88 3.40 37.71
CA CYS A 162 28.55 4.28 38.83
C CYS A 162 28.93 3.56 40.12
N MET A 163 30.04 3.99 40.74
CA MET A 163 30.26 3.79 42.16
C MET A 163 29.62 4.95 42.91
N CYS A 164 28.62 4.65 43.75
CA CYS A 164 28.28 5.31 45.02
C CYS A 164 27.32 4.41 45.77
#